data_AF-A0A7X5TEV5-F1
#
_entry.id   AF-A0A7X5TEV5-F1
#
_cell.length_a   1.000
_cell.length_b   1.000
_cell.length_c   1.000
_cell.angle_alpha   90.00
_cell.angle_beta   90.00
_cell.angle_gamma   90.00
#
_symmetry.space_group_name_H-M   'P 1'
#
loop_
_entity.id
_entity.type
_entity.pdbx_description
1 polymer ?
#
loop_
_entity_poly.entity_id
_entity_poly.type
_entity_poly.pdbx_seq_one_letter_code
_entity_poly.pdbx_strand_id
1 'polypeptide(L)' 'MGQKGEHTWDIVIHYHRCPECGYIIESRQGFTFRAGKYQKEVVCDRCDHEFLVVFVGASNATKRNKI' A
#
# COMPACT_ATOMS: atom_id res chain seq x y z
N MET A 1 -26.61 7.12 -31.80
CA MET A 1 -26.48 7.06 -30.33
C MET A 1 -25.19 6.31 -30.00
N GLY A 2 -24.07 7.01 -29.87
CA GLY A 2 -22.79 6.39 -29.50
C GLY A 2 -22.49 6.76 -28.06
N GLN A 3 -22.70 5.82 -27.14
CA GLN A 3 -22.37 6.02 -25.73
C GLN A 3 -20.84 6.05 -25.64
N LYS A 4 -20.25 7.24 -25.54
CA LYS A 4 -18.84 7.39 -25.19
C LYS A 4 -18.70 6.89 -23.75
N GLY A 5 -18.14 5.70 -23.59
CA GLY A 5 -17.96 5.08 -22.28
C GLY A 5 -17.00 5.90 -21.42
N GLU A 6 -17.54 6.67 -20.49
CA GLU A 6 -16.75 7.40 -19.48
C GLU A 6 -16.44 6.47 -18.30
N HIS A 7 -15.80 5.33 -18.59
CA HIS A 7 -15.47 4.31 -17.59
C HIS A 7 -13.97 4.34 -17.28
N THR A 8 -13.47 5.51 -16.87
CA THR A 8 -12.10 5.63 -16.34
C THR A 8 -12.21 5.64 -14.81
N TRP A 9 -11.91 4.48 -14.21
CA TRP A 9 -11.87 4.29 -12.76
C TRP A 9 -10.43 4.54 -12.33
N ASP A 10 -10.22 5.30 -11.26
CA ASP A 10 -8.88 5.45 -10.67
C ASP A 10 -8.50 4.14 -9.97
N ILE A 11 -7.36 3.57 -10.36
CA ILE A 11 -6.84 2.33 -9.78
C ILE A 11 -5.59 2.69 -8.99
N VAL A 12 -5.68 2.60 -7.68
CA VAL A 12 -4.54 2.78 -6.79
C VAL A 12 -3.83 1.43 -6.62
N ILE A 13 -2.58 1.38 -7.07
CA ILE A 13 -1.72 0.20 -6.96
C ILE A 13 -0.62 0.50 -5.93
N HIS A 14 -0.45 -0.39 -4.96
CA HIS A 14 0.61 -0.29 -3.97
C HIS A 14 1.64 -1.39 -4.19
N TYR A 15 2.93 -1.02 -4.13
CA TYR A 15 4.04 -1.95 -4.22
C TYR A 15 4.67 -2.14 -2.86
N HIS A 16 4.90 -3.40 -2.48
CA HIS A 16 5.53 -3.77 -1.21
C HIS A 16 6.72 -4.67 -1.45
N ARG A 17 7.80 -4.44 -0.70
CA ARG A 17 8.95 -5.33 -0.72
C ARG A 17 8.80 -6.36 0.39
N CYS A 18 8.87 -7.64 0.04
CA CYS A 18 8.91 -8.71 1.04
C CYS A 18 10.17 -8.56 1.91
N PRO A 19 10.04 -8.61 3.25
CA PRO A 19 11.18 -8.48 4.16
C PRO A 19 12.12 -9.69 4.11
N GLU A 20 11.63 -10.87 3.75
CA GLU A 20 12.44 -12.10 3.75
C GLU A 20 13.20 -12.29 2.44
N CYS A 21 12.50 -12.32 1.30
CA CYS A 21 13.11 -12.62 0.00
C CYS A 21 13.40 -11.39 -0.86
N GLY A 22 12.93 -10.20 -0.45
CA GLY A 22 13.14 -8.95 -1.18
C GLY A 22 12.30 -8.80 -2.46
N TYR A 23 11.38 -9.72 -2.76
CA TYR A 23 10.49 -9.67 -3.91
C TYR A 23 9.51 -8.48 -3.83
N ILE A 24 9.19 -7.88 -4.99
CA ILE A 24 8.24 -6.76 -5.09
C ILE A 24 6.86 -7.33 -5.38
N ILE A 25 5.92 -7.07 -4.48
CA ILE A 25 4.54 -7.55 -4.52
C ILE A 25 3.64 -6.39 -4.92
N GLU A 26 2.87 -6.59 -5.99
CA GLU A 26 1.83 -5.67 -6.43
C GLU A 26 0.53 -5.97 -5.68
N SER A 27 0.03 -5.01 -4.92
CA SER A 27 -1.19 -5.15 -4.15
C SER A 27 -2.18 -4.06 -4.54
N ARG A 28 -3.28 -4.50 -5.17
CA ARG A 28 -4.45 -3.66 -5.53
C ARG A 28 -5.47 -3.55 -4.40
N GLN A 29 -5.23 -4.28 -3.30
CA GLN A 29 -6.10 -4.28 -2.14
C GLN A 29 -5.82 -3.03 -1.30
N GLY A 30 -6.91 -2.33 -0.97
CA GLY A 30 -6.87 -1.15 -0.11
C GLY A 30 -6.49 -1.48 1.33
N PHE A 31 -6.13 -0.46 2.08
CA PHE A 31 -5.89 -0.58 3.52
C PHE A 31 -7.21 -0.68 4.28
N THR A 32 -7.24 -1.52 5.31
CA THR A 32 -8.37 -1.63 6.25
C THR A 32 -8.01 -0.90 7.54
N PHE A 33 -8.96 -0.15 8.09
CA PHE A 33 -8.75 0.51 9.38
C PHE A 33 -8.98 -0.48 10.53
N ARG A 34 -7.93 -0.80 11.30
CA ARG A 34 -7.98 -1.66 12.49
C ARG A 34 -7.07 -1.08 13.59
N ALA A 35 -7.51 -1.15 14.84
CA ALA A 35 -6.74 -0.69 16.01
C ALA A 35 -6.18 0.74 15.89
N GLY A 36 -6.94 1.67 15.29
CA GLY A 36 -6.53 3.06 15.11
C GLY A 36 -5.52 3.30 13.98
N LYS A 37 -5.21 2.28 13.16
CA LYS A 37 -4.24 2.36 12.05
C LYS A 37 -4.83 1.77 10.78
N TYR A 38 -4.39 2.29 9.64
CA TYR A 38 -4.65 1.69 8.34
C TYR A 38 -3.63 0.57 8.12
N GLN A 39 -4.10 -0.67 8.02
CA GLN A 39 -3.26 -1.84 7.83
C GLN A 39 -3.80 -2.74 6.74
N LYS A 40 -2.90 -3.50 6.12
CA LYS A 40 -3.27 -4.57 5.19
C LYS A 40 -2.34 -5.75 5.32
N GLU A 41 -2.90 -6.91 5.05
CA GLU A 41 -2.21 -8.20 5.08
C GLU A 41 -1.74 -8.50 3.66
N VAL A 42 -0.47 -8.83 3.49
CA VAL A 42 0.13 -9.11 2.19
C VAL A 42 0.89 -10.42 2.28
N VAL A 43 0.63 -11.31 1.33
CA VAL A 43 1.34 -12.58 1.18
C VAL A 43 2.33 -12.45 0.03
N CYS A 44 3.55 -12.95 0.22
CA CYS A 44 4.55 -12.95 -0.83
C CYS A 44 4.35 -14.13 -1.79
N ASP A 45 4.15 -13.86 -3.08
CA ASP A 45 3.98 -14.91 -4.12
C ASP A 45 5.20 -15.83 -4.33
N ARG A 46 6.36 -15.47 -3.77
CA ARG A 46 7.61 -16.21 -3.96
C ARG A 46 7.96 -17.13 -2.79
N CYS A 47 7.70 -16.69 -1.57
CA CYS A 47 8.14 -17.39 -0.36
C CYS A 47 6.99 -17.66 0.62
N ASP A 48 5.75 -17.38 0.23
CA ASP A 48 4.52 -17.54 1.03
C ASP A 48 4.56 -16.82 2.39
N HIS A 49 5.47 -15.85 2.55
CA HIS A 49 5.60 -15.10 3.79
C HIS A 49 4.46 -14.08 3.90
N GLU A 50 3.72 -14.16 5.00
CA GLU A 50 2.62 -13.26 5.33
C GLU A 50 3.11 -12.12 6.23
N PHE A 51 2.87 -10.88 5.82
CA PHE A 51 3.28 -9.71 6.60
C PHE A 51 2.24 -8.59 6.57
N LEU A 52 2.23 -7.79 7.65
CA LEU A 52 1.35 -6.66 7.82
C LEU A 52 2.02 -5.37 7.36
N VAL A 53 1.39 -4.68 6.41
CA VAL A 53 1.79 -3.35 5.97
C VAL A 53 0.91 -2.33 6.67
N VAL A 54 1.53 -1.42 7.43
CA VAL A 54 0.83 -0.33 8.12
C VAL A 54 1.07 0.96 7.35
N PHE A 55 -0.01 1.65 6.99
CA PHE A 55 0.07 2.98 6.44
C PHE A 55 0.25 3.97 7.60
N VAL A 56 1.49 4.43 7.78
CA VAL A 56 1.80 5.56 8.64
C VAL A 56 1.63 6.80 7.77
N GLY A 57 0.45 7.41 7.81
CA GLY A 57 0.24 8.71 7.18
C GLY A 57 1.34 9.65 7.63
N ALA A 58 1.97 10.36 6.68
CA ALA A 58 3.16 11.17 6.93
C ALA A 58 2.94 12.11 8.11
N SER A 59 3.40 11.71 9.30
CA SER A 59 3.48 12.57 10.46
C SER A 59 4.60 13.57 10.17
N ASN A 60 4.20 14.73 9.66
CA ASN A 60 5.05 15.90 9.51
C ASN A 60 5.71 16.23 10.85
N ALA A 61 6.93 15.75 11.07
CA ALA A 61 7.72 16.11 12.24
C ALA A 61 9.23 16.07 11.93
N THR A 62 9.65 16.46 10.73
CA THR A 62 11.05 16.81 10.51
C THR A 62 11.25 18.26 10.93
N LYS A 63 11.34 18.53 12.25
CA LYS A 63 12.00 19.75 12.73
C LYS A 63 13.49 19.62 12.38
N ARG A 64 13.88 20.02 11.16
CA ARG A 64 15.29 20.28 10.83
C ARG A 64 15.73 21.48 11.66
N ASN A 65 16.44 21.19 12.75
CA ASN A 65 17.21 22.16 13.52
C ASN A 65 18.24 22.80 12.57
N LYS A 66 18.04 24.07 12.23
CA LYS A 66 18.97 24.86 11.43
C LYS A 66 19.95 25.50 12.43
N ILE A 67 21.17 24.98 12.45
CA ILE A 67 22.31 25.52 13.20
C ILE A 67 22.95 26.59 12.31
#